data_AF-A0A3C0K5L8-F1
#
_entry.id   AF-A0A3C0K5L8-F1
#
_cell.length_a   1.000
_cell.length_b   1.000
_cell.length_c   1.000
_cell.angle_alpha   90.00
_cell.angle_beta   90.00
_cell.angle_gamma   90.00
#
_symmetry.space_group_name_H-M   'P 1'
#
loop_
_entity.id
_entity.type
_entity.pdbx_description
1 polymer ?
#
loop_
_entity_poly.entity_id
_entity_poly.type
_entity_poly.pdbx_seq_one_letter_code
_entity_poly.pdbx_strand_id
1 'polypeptide(L)'
;MNSIETNVNDLVEFGISAQVAHPELSKSVYKPTKHGENVVPIGMGGIVYNIGVGANAFRRGGDHIEPAVSIRNNDIEIDQALHYYGCVG
;
A
#
# COMPACT_ATOMS: atom_id res chain seq x y z
N MET A 1 -32.39 -10.23 2.23
CA MET A 1 -31.54 -9.78 1.12
C MET A 1 -31.28 -11.01 0.25
N ASN A 2 -31.68 -11.00 -1.02
CA ASN A 2 -31.34 -12.10 -1.91
C ASN A 2 -29.84 -12.00 -2.20
N SER A 3 -29.12 -13.11 -2.05
CA SER A 3 -27.70 -13.19 -2.37
C SER A 3 -27.51 -12.92 -3.87
N ILE A 4 -26.45 -12.19 -4.21
CA ILE A 4 -26.01 -12.05 -5.60
C ILE A 4 -25.54 -13.43 -6.08
N GLU A 5 -25.91 -13.83 -7.29
CA GLU A 5 -25.38 -15.04 -7.93
C GLU A 5 -23.91 -14.81 -8.31
N THR A 6 -23.03 -15.73 -7.91
CA THR A 6 -21.58 -15.67 -8.17
C THR A 6 -21.05 -17.05 -8.50
N ASN A 7 -19.91 -17.10 -9.19
CA ASN A 7 -19.13 -18.32 -9.43
C ASN A 7 -18.08 -18.56 -8.33
N VAL A 8 -18.33 -18.09 -7.10
CA VAL A 8 -17.32 -18.15 -6.01
C VAL A 8 -16.81 -19.57 -5.75
N ASN A 9 -17.67 -20.57 -5.92
CA ASN A 9 -17.31 -21.98 -5.74
C ASN A 9 -16.37 -22.53 -6.83
N ASP A 10 -16.24 -21.82 -7.95
CA ASP A 10 -15.35 -22.19 -9.06
C ASP A 10 -14.00 -21.47 -9.00
N LEU A 11 -13.81 -20.56 -8.04
CA LEU A 11 -12.57 -19.79 -7.91
C LEU A 11 -11.45 -20.64 -7.30
N VAL A 12 -10.23 -20.40 -7.75
CA VAL A 12 -9.02 -21.00 -7.18
C VAL A 12 -8.44 -20.05 -6.14
N GLU A 13 -8.22 -20.55 -4.94
CA GLU A 13 -7.53 -19.85 -3.86
C GLU A 13 -6.09 -20.36 -3.73
N PHE A 14 -5.14 -19.47 -3.49
CA PHE A 14 -3.75 -19.84 -3.21
C PHE A 14 -3.07 -18.83 -2.30
N GLY A 15 -2.08 -19.32 -1.55
CA GLY A 15 -1.32 -18.50 -0.62
C GLY A 15 -0.26 -17.67 -1.34
N ILE A 16 -0.17 -16.39 -0.98
CA ILE A 16 0.86 -15.48 -1.46
C ILE A 16 1.68 -15.04 -0.24
N SER A 17 3.00 -15.01 -0.39
CA SER A 17 3.92 -14.55 0.64
C SER A 17 4.54 -13.22 0.24
N ALA A 18 4.67 -12.33 1.22
CA ALA A 18 5.32 -11.05 1.10
C ALA A 18 6.02 -10.71 2.42
N GLN A 19 6.97 -9.78 2.35
CA GLN A 19 7.62 -9.21 3.51
C GLN A 19 7.14 -7.77 3.72
N VAL A 20 7.29 -7.26 4.94
CA VAL A 20 7.07 -5.83 5.19
C VAL A 20 8.02 -5.03 4.29
N ALA A 21 7.46 -4.12 3.50
CA ALA A 21 8.23 -3.21 2.69
C ALA A 21 8.96 -2.24 3.62
N HIS A 22 10.28 -2.13 3.54
CA HIS A 22 11.01 -1.12 4.29
C HIS A 22 10.66 0.27 3.72
N PRO A 23 10.47 1.32 4.55
CA PRO A 23 10.28 2.68 4.03
C PRO A 23 11.53 3.12 3.26
N GLU A 24 11.36 3.68 2.08
CA GLU A 24 12.46 4.13 1.24
C GLU A 24 12.45 5.64 1.09
N LEU A 25 13.61 6.27 1.32
CA LEU A 25 13.82 7.64 0.89
C LEU A 25 14.09 7.62 -0.62
N SER A 26 13.22 8.26 -1.41
CA SER A 26 13.48 8.37 -2.84
C SER A 26 14.79 9.10 -3.10
N LYS A 27 15.44 8.80 -4.24
CA LYS A 27 16.72 9.43 -4.65
C LYS A 27 16.69 10.97 -4.57
N SER A 28 15.52 11.57 -4.78
CA SER A 28 15.24 12.94 -4.36
C SER A 28 14.46 12.92 -3.05
N VAL A 29 15.12 13.26 -1.94
CA VAL A 29 14.47 13.39 -0.62
C VAL A 29 13.49 14.56 -0.57
N TYR A 30 13.67 15.55 -1.45
CA TYR A 30 12.76 16.67 -1.58
C TYR A 30 11.61 16.35 -2.53
N LYS A 31 10.40 16.66 -2.07
CA LYS A 31 9.16 16.65 -2.85
C LYS A 31 8.65 18.08 -2.97
N PRO A 32 8.36 18.57 -4.19
CA PRO A 32 7.78 19.88 -4.37
C PRO A 32 6.31 19.86 -3.91
N THR A 33 5.91 20.85 -3.12
CA THR A 33 4.49 21.10 -2.85
C THR A 33 3.82 21.68 -4.09
N LYS A 34 2.48 21.74 -4.08
CA LYS A 34 1.70 22.43 -5.11
C LYS A 34 2.03 23.94 -5.24
N HIS A 35 2.74 24.51 -4.28
CA HIS A 35 3.18 25.91 -4.27
C HIS A 35 4.65 26.08 -4.68
N GLY A 36 5.34 25.00 -5.05
CA GLY A 36 6.75 25.04 -5.45
C GLY A 36 7.72 25.07 -4.26
N GLU A 37 7.26 24.78 -3.05
CA GLU A 37 8.12 24.68 -1.86
C GLU A 37 8.71 23.28 -1.77
N ASN A 38 9.96 23.16 -1.32
CA ASN A 38 10.59 21.84 -1.13
C ASN A 38 10.34 21.34 0.30
N VAL A 39 9.75 20.15 0.42
CA VAL A 39 9.52 19.47 1.70
C VAL A 39 10.09 18.06 1.69
N VAL A 40 10.30 17.47 2.87
CA VAL A 40 10.73 16.07 3.04
C VAL A 40 9.62 15.32 3.79
N PRO A 41 8.60 14.81 3.08
CA PRO A 41 7.48 14.11 3.69
C PRO A 41 7.83 12.65 4.03
N ILE A 42 7.11 12.08 5.00
CA ILE A 42 7.06 10.61 5.18
C ILE A 42 6.06 10.03 4.17
N GLY A 43 6.43 8.94 3.50
CA GLY A 43 5.60 8.34 2.45
C GLY A 43 5.46 6.84 2.51
N MET A 44 5.51 6.19 1.34
CA MET A 44 5.22 4.77 1.14
C MET A 44 6.21 3.84 1.86
N GLY A 45 5.74 2.63 2.15
CA GLY A 45 6.49 1.59 2.82
C GLY A 45 6.48 1.69 4.35
N GLY A 46 6.74 0.56 4.98
CA GLY A 46 6.97 0.44 6.41
C GLY A 46 5.75 0.02 7.22
N ILE A 47 5.88 0.24 8.53
CA ILE A 47 4.83 0.03 9.52
C ILE A 47 4.45 1.41 10.07
N VAL A 48 3.29 1.91 9.67
CA VAL A 48 2.74 3.18 10.12
C VAL A 48 1.84 2.95 11.33
N TYR A 49 2.38 3.18 12.52
CA TYR A 49 1.72 2.85 13.79
C TYR A 49 0.47 3.68 14.11
N ASN A 50 0.33 4.87 13.54
CA ASN A 50 -0.68 5.85 13.95
C ASN A 50 -1.68 6.21 12.83
N ILE A 51 -1.70 5.44 11.74
CA ILE A 51 -2.63 5.58 10.62
C ILE A 51 -3.04 4.17 10.18
N GLY A 52 -4.34 3.88 10.25
CA GLY A 52 -4.92 2.61 9.81
C GLY A 52 -6.15 2.84 8.94
N VAL A 53 -6.79 1.74 8.50
CA VAL A 53 -8.05 1.79 7.75
C VAL A 53 -9.11 2.56 8.54
N GLY A 54 -9.80 3.50 7.88
CA GLY A 54 -10.78 4.39 8.51
C GLY A 54 -10.22 5.70 9.07
N ALA A 55 -8.90 5.88 9.09
CA ALA A 55 -8.30 7.17 9.44
C ALA A 55 -8.59 8.26 8.38
N ASN A 56 -8.49 9.53 8.79
CA ASN A 56 -8.62 10.65 7.87
C ASN A 56 -7.47 10.63 6.84
N ALA A 57 -7.81 10.62 5.55
CA ALA A 57 -6.86 10.58 4.45
C ALA A 57 -6.07 11.90 4.27
N PHE A 58 -6.61 13.03 4.72
CA PHE A 58 -6.00 14.37 4.56
C PHE A 58 -5.21 14.76 5.82
N ARG A 59 -4.04 14.13 6.01
CA ARG A 59 -3.11 14.51 7.09
C ARG A 59 -1.96 15.36 6.57
N ARG A 60 -1.53 16.34 7.37
CA ARG A 60 -0.31 17.11 7.11
C ARG A 60 0.91 16.27 7.48
N GLY A 61 2.02 16.50 6.76
CA GLY A 61 3.34 15.92 7.09
C GLY A 61 3.71 14.62 6.37
N GLY A 62 2.89 14.14 5.43
CA GLY A 62 3.24 13.01 4.58
C GLY A 62 2.77 13.15 3.13
N ASP A 63 3.25 12.23 2.30
CA ASP A 63 3.00 12.13 0.86
C ASP A 63 2.93 10.65 0.49
N HIS A 64 1.81 10.18 -0.06
CA HIS A 64 1.56 8.75 -0.28
C HIS A 64 1.78 7.89 0.99
N ILE A 65 1.22 8.32 2.13
CA ILE A 65 1.24 7.47 3.32
C ILE A 65 0.34 6.25 3.07
N GLU A 66 0.91 5.06 3.28
CA GLU A 66 0.20 3.79 3.25
C GLU A 66 -0.22 3.42 4.69
N PRO A 67 -1.49 3.06 4.94
CA PRO A 67 -1.97 2.78 6.29
C PRO A 67 -1.46 1.42 6.80
N ALA A 68 -1.18 1.36 8.10
CA ALA A 68 -0.75 0.16 8.83
C ALA A 68 0.53 -0.47 8.28
N VAL A 69 0.44 -1.52 7.46
CA VAL A 69 1.59 -2.32 7.02
C VAL A 69 1.62 -2.36 5.51
N SER A 70 2.69 -1.82 4.95
CA SER A 70 3.01 -2.00 3.53
C SER A 70 3.79 -3.29 3.34
N ILE A 71 3.42 -4.08 2.35
CA ILE A 71 4.08 -5.34 2.00
C ILE A 71 4.61 -5.30 0.58
N ARG A 72 5.69 -6.03 0.32
CA ARG A 72 6.26 -6.23 -1.02
C ARG A 72 6.96 -7.58 -1.13
N ASN A 73 7.24 -7.99 -2.35
CA ASN A 73 8.29 -8.97 -2.64
C ASN A 73 9.53 -8.27 -3.19
N ASN A 74 10.73 -8.79 -2.90
CA ASN A 74 11.97 -8.26 -3.47
C ASN A 74 12.18 -8.72 -4.92
N ASP A 75 11.58 -9.85 -5.28
CA ASP A 75 11.53 -10.33 -6.66
C ASP A 75 10.37 -9.67 -7.39
N ILE A 76 10.67 -9.00 -8.50
CA ILE A 76 9.68 -8.20 -9.24
C ILE A 76 8.58 -9.05 -9.88
N GLU A 77 8.88 -10.27 -10.32
CA GLU A 77 7.88 -11.15 -10.93
C GLU A 77 6.92 -11.67 -9.85
N ILE A 78 7.45 -11.97 -8.66
CA ILE A 78 6.63 -12.39 -7.52
C ILE A 78 5.83 -11.20 -6.97
N ASP A 79 6.40 -9.99 -6.94
CA ASP A 79 5.72 -8.77 -6.49
C ASP A 79 4.55 -8.39 -7.43
N GLN A 80 4.72 -8.61 -8.74
CA GLN A 80 3.62 -8.48 -9.70
C GLN A 80 2.47 -9.45 -9.40
N ALA A 81 2.79 -10.70 -9.06
CA ALA A 81 1.77 -11.67 -8.63
C ALA A 81 1.06 -11.21 -7.36
N LEU A 82 1.79 -10.68 -6.36
CA LEU A 82 1.20 -10.11 -5.16
C LEU A 82 0.19 -9.00 -5.48
N HIS A 83 0.54 -8.09 -6.38
CA HIS A 83 -0.36 -7.01 -6.81
C HIS A 83 -1.57 -7.51 -7.62
N TYR A 84 -1.39 -8.53 -8.45
CA TYR A 84 -2.45 -9.03 -9.34
C TYR A 84 -3.47 -9.90 -8.60
N TYR A 85 -3.01 -10.70 -7.65
CA TYR A 85 -3.84 -11.68 -6.94
C TYR A 85 -4.33 -11.19 -5.57
N GLY A 86 -3.80 -10.06 -5.07
CA GLY A 86 -4.28 -9.45 -3.84
C GLY A 86 -5.69 -8.89 -3.99
N CYS A 87 -6.63 -9.42 -3.21
CA CYS A 87 -7.98 -8.88 -3.08
C CYS A 87 -8.12 -8.12 -1.76
N VAL A 88 -8.89 -7.02 -1.76
CA VAL A 88 -9.31 -6.34 -0.53
C VAL A 88 -10.40 -7.17 0.15
N GLY A 89 -10.17 -7.62 1.39
CA GLY A 89 -11.15 -8.42 2.13
C GLY A 89 -10.62 -8.94 3.45
#